data_AF-A0A7Y4L9B9-F1
#
_entry.id   AF-A0A7Y4L9B9-F1
#
_cell.length_a   1.000
_cell.length_b   1.000
_cell.length_c   1.000
_cell.angle_alpha   90.00
_cell.angle_beta   90.00
_cell.angle_gamma   90.00
#
_symmetry.space_group_name_H-M   'P 1'
#
loop_
_entity.id
_entity.type
_entity.pdbx_description
1 polymer ?
#
loop_
_entity_poly.entity_id
_entity_poly.type
_entity_poly.pdbx_seq_one_letter_code
_entity_poly.pdbx_strand_id
1 'polypeptide(L)'
;MSLITVNLILGDDEGLLDTRLRSLTSTAQFASLTQTPILTQQGWCLCCQMHNETSEVLRGLFMQALHKQIPPFSQVFLRCATGIDPASIIYTLSQDFFLKERFRWAGALLLVSQPLVDELIHKAGGDYWDISQISTYIPLFANADVMLFTQDAFKQHDKSLFEQLMTQVYEHIGCFQPDIVPAPLLPLATLDKALLSTYQHQWQERKSISKKHSLFR
;
A
#
# COMPACT_ATOMS: atom_id res chain seq x y z
N MET A 1 0.90 11.07 -23.76
CA MET A 1 -0.13 10.23 -23.11
C MET A 1 0.00 10.41 -21.60
N SER A 2 -1.11 10.57 -20.87
CA SER A 2 -1.07 10.59 -19.40
C SER A 2 -0.75 9.18 -18.88
N LEU A 3 0.20 9.07 -17.95
CA LEU A 3 0.54 7.79 -17.30
C LEU A 3 -0.65 7.27 -16.47
N ILE A 4 -0.86 5.96 -16.51
CA ILE A 4 -1.87 5.25 -15.72
C ILE A 4 -1.41 5.23 -14.26
N THR A 5 -2.25 5.65 -13.33
CA THR A 5 -1.90 5.66 -11.91
C THR A 5 -2.11 4.29 -11.28
N VAL A 6 -1.16 3.82 -10.47
CA VAL A 6 -1.24 2.58 -9.70
C VAL A 6 -1.38 2.93 -8.22
N ASN A 7 -2.50 2.54 -7.62
CA ASN A 7 -2.74 2.59 -6.19
C ASN A 7 -2.62 1.17 -5.63
N LEU A 8 -1.97 1.01 -4.49
CA LEU A 8 -1.91 -0.25 -3.76
C LEU A 8 -2.96 -0.25 -2.66
N ILE A 9 -3.66 -1.36 -2.52
CA ILE A 9 -4.58 -1.68 -1.44
C ILE A 9 -3.96 -2.83 -0.66
N LEU A 10 -3.74 -2.62 0.63
CA LEU A 10 -3.22 -3.62 1.55
C LEU A 10 -4.34 -3.98 2.53
N GLY A 11 -4.75 -5.24 2.60
CA GLY A 11 -5.88 -5.61 3.45
C GLY A 11 -6.64 -6.83 2.96
N ASP A 12 -7.14 -7.62 3.92
CA ASP A 12 -7.82 -8.89 3.66
C ASP A 12 -9.34 -8.77 3.43
N ASP A 13 -9.94 -7.57 3.51
CA ASP A 13 -11.36 -7.38 3.21
C ASP A 13 -11.59 -7.19 1.71
N GLU A 14 -11.93 -8.28 1.03
CA GLU A 14 -12.16 -8.37 -0.42
C GLU A 14 -13.30 -7.48 -0.93
N GLY A 15 -14.25 -7.04 -0.08
CA GLY A 15 -15.52 -6.48 -0.56
C GLY A 15 -15.69 -4.98 -0.39
N LEU A 16 -15.45 -4.46 0.82
CA LEU A 16 -15.98 -3.15 1.20
C LEU A 16 -15.19 -1.99 0.58
N LEU A 17 -13.86 -2.04 0.68
CA LEU A 17 -12.98 -1.02 0.11
C LEU A 17 -13.07 -1.01 -1.42
N ASP A 18 -13.14 -2.18 -2.05
CA ASP A 18 -13.34 -2.31 -3.49
C ASP A 18 -14.65 -1.66 -3.93
N THR A 19 -15.75 -1.96 -3.22
CA THR A 19 -17.07 -1.36 -3.52
C THR A 19 -17.03 0.16 -3.39
N ARG A 20 -16.40 0.66 -2.33
CA ARG A 20 -16.25 2.11 -2.11
C ARG A 20 -15.41 2.75 -3.21
N LEU A 21 -14.25 2.18 -3.54
CA LEU A 21 -13.37 2.71 -4.59
C LEU A 21 -14.03 2.68 -5.97
N ARG A 22 -14.79 1.62 -6.30
CA ARG A 22 -15.59 1.55 -7.54
C ARG A 22 -16.63 2.66 -7.61
N SER A 23 -17.28 3.00 -6.49
CA SER A 23 -18.20 4.15 -6.43
C SER A 23 -17.51 5.49 -6.67
N LEU A 24 -16.23 5.59 -6.30
CA LEU A 24 -15.44 6.81 -6.42
C LEU A 24 -14.71 6.91 -7.77
N THR A 25 -14.51 5.82 -8.50
CA THR A 25 -13.67 5.79 -9.70
C THR A 25 -14.33 5.00 -10.82
N SER A 26 -14.88 5.70 -11.81
CA SER A 26 -15.60 5.08 -12.94
C SER A 26 -14.68 4.49 -14.02
N THR A 27 -13.39 4.85 -14.03
CA THR A 27 -12.41 4.44 -15.03
C THR A 27 -11.23 3.66 -14.43
N ALA A 28 -11.43 3.07 -13.25
CA ALA A 28 -10.40 2.31 -12.55
C ALA A 28 -10.56 0.81 -12.79
N GLN A 29 -9.42 0.14 -12.99
CA GLN A 29 -9.33 -1.30 -13.04
C GLN A 29 -8.85 -1.83 -11.68
N PHE A 30 -9.39 -2.98 -11.25
CA PHE A 30 -8.99 -3.65 -10.02
C PHE A 30 -8.33 -4.96 -10.39
N ALA A 31 -7.24 -5.28 -9.70
CA ALA A 31 -6.56 -6.57 -9.81
C ALA A 31 -5.95 -6.94 -8.45
N SER A 32 -5.86 -8.24 -8.19
CA SER A 32 -5.27 -8.77 -6.97
C SER A 32 -3.95 -9.45 -7.28
N LEU A 33 -2.99 -9.31 -6.38
CA LEU A 33 -1.75 -10.07 -6.34
C LEU A 33 -2.00 -11.30 -5.47
N THR A 34 -1.75 -12.47 -6.04
CA THR A 34 -1.94 -13.78 -5.41
C THR A 34 -0.85 -14.14 -4.41
N GLN A 35 0.24 -13.38 -4.35
CA GLN A 35 1.35 -13.68 -3.45
C GLN A 35 0.97 -13.57 -1.97
N THR A 36 0.92 -14.73 -1.33
CA THR A 36 1.16 -14.89 0.10
C THR A 36 2.68 -14.83 0.35
N PRO A 37 3.15 -14.31 1.50
CA PRO A 37 4.57 -14.32 1.86
C PRO A 37 5.02 -15.77 2.11
N ILE A 38 5.20 -16.54 1.05
CA ILE A 38 5.74 -17.89 1.10
C ILE A 38 7.26 -17.72 1.06
N LEU A 39 7.93 -18.09 2.15
CA LEU A 39 9.34 -18.44 2.13
C LEU A 39 9.51 -19.60 1.13
N THR A 40 9.78 -19.29 -0.13
CA THR A 40 9.98 -20.31 -1.15
C THR A 40 11.27 -21.06 -0.82
N GLN A 41 11.15 -22.37 -0.57
CA GLN A 41 12.26 -23.31 -0.36
C GLN A 41 13.21 -23.43 -1.58
N GLN A 42 13.08 -22.58 -2.59
CA GLN A 42 13.75 -22.69 -3.89
C GLN A 42 14.70 -21.53 -4.23
N GLY A 43 15.06 -20.70 -3.24
CA GLY A 43 16.11 -19.68 -3.41
C GLY A 43 15.71 -18.47 -4.25
N TRP A 44 14.42 -18.24 -4.48
CA TRP A 44 13.90 -17.02 -5.09
C TRP A 44 13.48 -16.05 -3.99
N CYS A 45 14.08 -14.86 -3.92
CA CYS A 45 13.64 -13.87 -2.94
C CYS A 45 12.18 -13.47 -3.22
N LEU A 46 11.41 -13.22 -2.16
CA LEU A 46 10.08 -12.62 -2.23
C LEU A 46 10.07 -11.38 -3.15
N CYS A 47 11.17 -10.65 -3.19
CA CYS A 47 11.38 -9.48 -4.05
C CYS A 47 11.33 -9.76 -5.56
N CYS A 48 11.90 -10.89 -6.02
CA CYS A 48 11.92 -11.27 -7.44
C CYS A 48 10.56 -11.79 -7.87
N GLN A 49 9.87 -12.53 -6.99
CA GLN A 49 8.54 -13.05 -7.28
C GLN A 49 7.52 -11.92 -7.37
N MET A 50 7.54 -10.97 -6.42
CA MET A 50 6.67 -9.78 -6.43
C MET A 50 6.90 -8.93 -7.68
N HIS A 51 8.16 -8.79 -8.08
CA HIS A 51 8.53 -8.07 -9.30
C HIS A 51 7.90 -8.71 -10.54
N ASN A 52 7.95 -10.04 -10.63
CA ASN A 52 7.42 -10.76 -11.78
C ASN A 52 5.89 -10.67 -11.86
N GLU A 53 5.19 -10.97 -10.76
CA GLU A 53 3.72 -10.97 -10.74
C GLU A 53 3.14 -9.57 -10.99
N THR A 54 3.68 -8.54 -10.31
CA THR A 54 3.22 -7.16 -10.52
C THR A 54 3.39 -6.75 -11.98
N SER A 55 4.50 -7.14 -12.60
CA SER A 55 4.77 -6.86 -14.01
C SER A 55 3.84 -7.62 -14.95
N GLU A 56 3.59 -8.90 -14.68
CA GLU A 56 2.66 -9.73 -15.45
C GLU A 56 1.22 -9.21 -15.38
N VAL A 57 0.73 -8.89 -14.17
CA VAL A 57 -0.64 -8.37 -13.95
C VAL A 57 -0.83 -7.04 -14.66
N LEU A 58 0.05 -6.07 -14.43
CA LEU A 58 -0.09 -4.73 -15.03
C LEU A 58 0.07 -4.75 -16.55
N ARG A 59 1.01 -5.54 -17.08
CA ARG A 59 1.17 -5.73 -18.53
C ARG A 59 -0.04 -6.42 -19.13
N GLY A 60 -0.56 -7.45 -18.46
CA GLY A 60 -1.77 -8.17 -18.87
C GLY A 60 -2.97 -7.22 -19.00
N LEU A 61 -3.23 -6.42 -17.96
CA LEU A 61 -4.31 -5.42 -17.99
C LEU A 61 -4.13 -4.41 -19.13
N PHE A 62 -2.92 -3.90 -19.33
CA PHE A 62 -2.64 -2.96 -20.42
C PHE A 62 -2.92 -3.59 -21.79
N MET A 63 -2.45 -4.82 -22.01
CA MET A 63 -2.64 -5.53 -23.28
C MET A 63 -4.11 -5.88 -23.53
N GLN A 64 -4.86 -6.25 -22.49
CA GLN A 64 -6.30 -6.46 -22.59
C GLN A 64 -7.04 -5.19 -23.01
N ALA A 65 -6.70 -4.04 -22.43
CA ALA A 65 -7.28 -2.76 -22.84
C ALA A 65 -6.85 -2.36 -24.26
N LEU A 66 -5.59 -2.58 -24.62
CA LEU A 66 -5.06 -2.33 -25.97
C LEU A 66 -5.80 -3.17 -27.04
N HIS A 67 -6.11 -4.42 -26.71
CA HIS A 67 -6.87 -5.34 -27.56
C HIS A 67 -8.40 -5.13 -27.46
N LYS A 68 -8.85 -4.09 -26.72
CA LYS A 68 -10.28 -3.77 -26.49
C LYS A 68 -11.08 -4.92 -25.85
N GLN A 69 -10.40 -5.79 -25.09
CA GLN A 69 -11.04 -6.84 -24.29
C GLN A 69 -11.67 -6.27 -23.04
N ILE A 70 -11.07 -5.20 -22.49
CA ILE A 70 -11.60 -4.40 -21.39
C ILE A 70 -11.65 -2.92 -21.80
N PRO A 71 -12.50 -2.09 -21.15
CA PRO A 71 -12.51 -0.65 -21.38
C PRO A 71 -11.16 0.00 -21.06
N PRO A 72 -10.81 1.12 -21.73
CA PRO A 72 -9.62 1.87 -21.37
C PRO A 72 -9.73 2.42 -19.94
N PHE A 73 -8.64 2.35 -19.19
CA PHE A 73 -8.57 2.80 -17.80
C PHE A 73 -7.43 3.79 -17.61
N SER A 74 -7.60 4.70 -16.65
CA SER A 74 -6.59 5.69 -16.27
C SER A 74 -5.97 5.40 -14.91
N GLN A 75 -6.57 4.47 -14.15
CA GLN A 75 -6.14 4.09 -12.81
C GLN A 75 -6.24 2.58 -12.62
N VAL A 76 -5.32 2.01 -11.86
CA VAL A 76 -5.33 0.64 -11.38
C VAL A 76 -5.27 0.65 -9.87
N PHE A 77 -6.12 -0.16 -9.23
CA PHE A 77 -6.02 -0.52 -7.82
C PHE A 77 -5.49 -1.96 -7.76
N LEU A 78 -4.25 -2.11 -7.31
CA LEU A 78 -3.62 -3.39 -7.04
C LEU A 78 -3.89 -3.78 -5.59
N ARG A 79 -4.46 -4.95 -5.36
CA ARG A 79 -4.75 -5.49 -4.04
C ARG A 79 -3.69 -6.51 -3.64
N CYS A 80 -3.33 -6.49 -2.37
CA CYS A 80 -2.18 -7.22 -1.85
C CYS A 80 -2.36 -7.58 -0.36
N ALA A 81 -1.74 -8.67 0.09
CA ALA A 81 -1.81 -9.11 1.47
C ALA A 81 -1.17 -8.11 2.45
N THR A 82 -1.66 -8.09 3.70
CA THR A 82 -1.07 -7.29 4.80
C THR A 82 0.27 -7.89 5.22
N GLY A 83 1.38 -7.27 4.81
CA GLY A 83 2.74 -7.79 5.05
C GLY A 83 3.67 -7.58 3.85
N ILE A 84 3.13 -7.11 2.73
CA ILE A 84 3.94 -6.70 1.58
C ILE A 84 4.33 -5.23 1.73
N ASP A 85 5.62 -4.95 1.56
CA ASP A 85 6.17 -3.61 1.54
C ASP A 85 5.80 -2.90 0.22
N PRO A 86 5.07 -1.75 0.25
CA PRO A 86 4.79 -0.95 -0.93
C PRO A 86 6.02 -0.56 -1.75
N ALA A 87 7.20 -0.44 -1.13
CA ALA A 87 8.43 -0.11 -1.82
C ALA A 87 8.80 -1.14 -2.91
N SER A 88 8.40 -2.42 -2.74
CA SER A 88 8.62 -3.47 -3.74
C SER A 88 7.86 -3.21 -5.05
N ILE A 89 6.64 -2.68 -4.96
CA ILE A 89 5.82 -2.31 -6.12
C ILE A 89 6.39 -1.05 -6.77
N ILE A 90 6.76 -0.05 -5.97
CA ILE A 90 7.40 1.18 -6.45
C ILE A 90 8.70 0.87 -7.21
N TYR A 91 9.51 -0.04 -6.68
CA TYR A 91 10.72 -0.52 -7.30
C TYR A 91 10.42 -1.17 -8.66
N THR A 92 9.45 -2.09 -8.70
CA THR A 92 9.02 -2.76 -9.93
C THR A 92 8.59 -1.80 -11.02
N LEU A 93 7.74 -0.81 -10.67
CA LEU A 93 7.31 0.24 -11.59
C LEU A 93 8.47 1.09 -12.13
N SER A 94 9.57 1.19 -11.38
CA SER A 94 10.73 2.00 -11.73
C SER A 94 11.78 1.23 -12.54
N GLN A 95 11.88 -0.08 -12.37
CA GLN A 95 12.88 -0.94 -13.02
C GLN A 95 12.37 -1.58 -14.32
N ASP A 96 11.09 -1.97 -14.39
CA ASP A 96 10.54 -2.53 -15.63
C ASP A 96 10.34 -1.42 -16.66
N PHE A 97 11.06 -1.51 -17.78
CA PHE A 97 11.03 -0.50 -18.85
C PHE A 97 9.62 -0.25 -19.40
N PHE A 98 8.82 -1.31 -19.56
CA PHE A 98 7.46 -1.18 -20.07
C PHE A 98 6.57 -0.47 -19.06
N LEU A 99 6.67 -0.84 -17.78
CA LEU A 99 5.86 -0.24 -16.72
C LEU A 99 6.22 1.21 -16.47
N LYS A 100 7.51 1.53 -16.43
CA LYS A 100 8.02 2.88 -16.20
C LYS A 100 7.47 3.92 -17.18
N GLU A 101 7.25 3.52 -18.43
CA GLU A 101 6.75 4.39 -19.50
C GLU A 101 5.21 4.50 -19.54
N ARG A 102 4.48 3.64 -18.82
CA ARG A 102 3.01 3.53 -18.93
C ARG A 102 2.28 3.75 -17.62
N PHE A 103 2.92 3.40 -16.52
CA PHE A 103 2.37 3.42 -15.17
C PHE A 103 3.15 4.37 -14.29
N ARG A 104 2.45 4.99 -13.34
CA ARG A 104 3.05 5.76 -12.25
C ARG A 104 2.43 5.35 -10.94
N TRP A 105 3.23 5.23 -9.91
CA TRP A 105 2.71 5.05 -8.55
C TRP A 105 1.90 6.27 -8.11
N ALA A 106 0.83 6.02 -7.38
CA ALA A 106 -0.10 7.02 -6.88
C ALA A 106 -0.18 7.00 -5.35
N GLY A 107 -0.28 5.82 -4.72
CA GLY A 107 -0.26 5.71 -3.26
C GLY A 107 -0.60 4.32 -2.74
N ALA A 108 -0.40 4.09 -1.45
CA ALA A 108 -0.75 2.89 -0.70
C ALA A 108 -1.84 3.20 0.34
N LEU A 109 -2.95 2.49 0.22
CA LEU A 109 -4.08 2.49 1.15
C LEU A 109 -3.97 1.21 2.00
N LEU A 110 -3.76 1.35 3.31
CA LEU A 110 -3.79 0.23 4.24
C LEU A 110 -5.17 0.12 4.88
N LEU A 111 -5.88 -0.96 4.62
CA LEU A 111 -7.08 -1.29 5.36
C LEU A 111 -6.71 -2.01 6.66
N VAL A 112 -7.02 -1.37 7.77
CA VAL A 112 -6.87 -1.91 9.10
C VAL A 112 -8.12 -2.73 9.42
N SER A 113 -7.94 -4.02 9.67
CA SER A 113 -8.97 -4.99 10.06
C SER A 113 -8.65 -5.64 11.41
N GLN A 114 -9.66 -6.17 12.15
CA GLN A 114 -9.45 -6.84 13.45
C GLN A 114 -8.30 -7.86 13.41
N PRO A 115 -8.20 -8.76 12.41
CA PRO A 115 -7.13 -9.75 12.38
C PRO A 115 -5.73 -9.13 12.37
N LEU A 116 -5.54 -8.01 11.64
CA LEU A 116 -4.27 -7.30 11.61
C LEU A 116 -3.95 -6.68 12.98
N VAL A 117 -4.93 -6.06 13.63
CA VAL A 117 -4.72 -5.45 14.95
C VAL A 117 -4.44 -6.50 16.02
N ASP A 118 -5.20 -7.59 16.02
CA ASP A 118 -4.97 -8.73 16.91
C ASP A 118 -3.56 -9.31 16.71
N GLU A 119 -3.15 -9.49 15.45
CA GLU A 119 -1.80 -9.98 15.12
C GLU A 119 -0.71 -9.03 15.61
N LEU A 120 -0.87 -7.73 15.38
CA LEU A 120 0.11 -6.72 15.79
C LEU A 120 0.21 -6.59 17.30
N ILE A 121 -0.92 -6.54 18.00
CA ILE A 121 -0.96 -6.48 19.47
C ILE A 121 -0.37 -7.76 20.07
N HIS A 122 -0.73 -8.92 19.51
CA HIS A 122 -0.19 -10.21 19.96
C HIS A 122 1.33 -10.29 19.78
N LYS A 123 1.85 -9.86 18.62
CA LYS A 123 3.28 -9.87 18.32
C LYS A 123 4.06 -8.83 19.12
N ALA A 124 3.54 -7.61 19.24
CA ALA A 124 4.21 -6.53 19.98
C ALA A 124 4.26 -6.79 21.50
N GLY A 125 3.42 -7.67 22.03
CA GLY A 125 3.41 -8.02 23.46
C GLY A 125 2.70 -6.98 24.33
N GLY A 126 2.23 -7.41 25.51
CA GLY A 126 1.36 -6.66 26.43
C GLY A 126 1.98 -5.40 27.05
N ASP A 127 2.18 -5.36 28.38
CA ASP A 127 2.48 -4.13 29.13
C ASP A 127 3.73 -3.35 28.66
N TYR A 128 4.62 -3.99 27.90
CA TYR A 128 5.76 -3.35 27.23
C TYR A 128 5.84 -3.80 25.77
N TRP A 129 5.80 -2.82 24.89
CA TRP A 129 5.67 -3.00 23.46
C TRP A 129 7.05 -3.29 22.84
N ASP A 130 7.27 -4.52 22.39
CA ASP A 130 8.47 -4.93 21.68
C ASP A 130 8.28 -4.78 20.16
N ILE A 131 8.66 -3.61 19.64
CA ILE A 131 8.58 -3.29 18.21
C ILE A 131 9.42 -4.25 17.35
N SER A 132 10.46 -4.89 17.92
CA SER A 132 11.31 -5.81 17.16
C SER A 132 10.53 -7.01 16.61
N GLN A 133 9.48 -7.44 17.31
CA GLN A 133 8.61 -8.55 16.91
C GLN A 133 7.70 -8.22 15.72
N ILE A 134 7.47 -6.94 15.46
CA ILE A 134 6.67 -6.45 14.31
C ILE A 134 7.54 -5.77 13.25
N SER A 135 8.87 -5.95 13.31
CA SER A 135 9.83 -5.37 12.38
C SER A 135 9.49 -5.61 10.90
N THR A 136 8.88 -6.75 10.57
CA THR A 136 8.40 -7.07 9.21
C THR A 136 7.31 -6.12 8.70
N TYR A 137 6.53 -5.49 9.58
CA TYR A 137 5.48 -4.52 9.21
C TYR A 137 5.99 -3.08 9.21
N ILE A 138 7.20 -2.81 9.70
CA ILE A 138 7.75 -1.46 9.70
C ILE A 138 7.81 -0.85 8.29
N PRO A 139 8.28 -1.55 7.24
CA PRO A 139 8.25 -1.02 5.88
C PRO A 139 6.83 -0.76 5.35
N LEU A 140 5.86 -1.59 5.76
CA LEU A 140 4.44 -1.40 5.42
C LEU A 140 3.94 -0.06 5.97
N PHE A 141 4.15 0.23 7.26
CA PHE A 141 3.71 1.48 7.87
C PHE A 141 4.50 2.68 7.36
N ALA A 142 5.80 2.52 7.11
CA ALA A 142 6.64 3.60 6.61
C ALA A 142 6.23 4.09 5.21
N ASN A 143 5.67 3.19 4.38
CA ASN A 143 5.29 3.47 3.01
C ASN A 143 3.76 3.55 2.78
N ALA A 144 2.94 3.37 3.82
CA ALA A 144 1.50 3.59 3.73
C ALA A 144 1.21 5.10 3.67
N ASP A 145 0.31 5.52 2.79
CA ASP A 145 -0.10 6.92 2.70
C ASP A 145 -1.30 7.23 3.60
N VAL A 146 -2.18 6.25 3.81
CA VAL A 146 -3.36 6.37 4.68
C VAL A 146 -3.75 5.00 5.23
N MET A 147 -4.18 4.99 6.48
CA MET A 147 -4.76 3.82 7.15
C MET A 147 -6.27 4.01 7.24
N LEU A 148 -7.04 3.06 6.70
CA LEU A 148 -8.50 3.09 6.66
C LEU A 148 -9.07 2.01 7.56
N PHE A 149 -10.11 2.30 8.33
CA PHE A 149 -10.80 1.29 9.14
C PHE A 149 -12.31 1.34 8.92
N THR A 150 -12.98 0.19 9.03
CA THR A 150 -14.46 0.14 9.02
C THR A 150 -14.99 0.39 10.43
N GLN A 151 -16.20 0.94 10.59
CA GLN A 151 -16.74 1.26 11.92
C GLN A 151 -16.92 0.01 12.79
N ASP A 152 -17.15 -1.14 12.15
CA ASP A 152 -17.25 -2.45 12.79
C ASP A 152 -15.91 -3.22 12.78
N ALA A 153 -14.82 -2.61 12.31
CA ALA A 153 -13.53 -3.29 12.16
C ALA A 153 -12.91 -3.63 13.51
N PHE A 154 -13.23 -2.91 14.59
CA PHE A 154 -12.58 -3.07 15.89
C PHE A 154 -13.48 -2.87 17.09
N LYS A 155 -13.17 -3.58 18.18
CA LYS A 155 -13.67 -3.19 19.51
C LYS A 155 -13.07 -1.83 19.89
N GLN A 156 -13.85 -0.98 20.57
CA GLN A 156 -13.42 0.39 20.89
C GLN A 156 -12.10 0.47 21.69
N HIS A 157 -11.82 -0.54 22.53
CA HIS A 157 -10.57 -0.67 23.27
C HIS A 157 -9.35 -0.96 22.36
N ASP A 158 -9.53 -1.76 21.31
CA ASP A 158 -8.45 -2.18 20.42
C ASP A 158 -7.99 -1.03 19.53
N LYS A 159 -8.89 -0.07 19.23
CA LYS A 159 -8.53 1.16 18.52
C LYS A 159 -7.50 2.00 19.31
N SER A 160 -7.73 2.23 20.60
CA SER A 160 -6.80 3.02 21.42
C SER A 160 -5.44 2.35 21.55
N LEU A 161 -5.41 1.02 21.67
CA LEU A 161 -4.16 0.27 21.65
C LEU A 161 -3.47 0.45 20.30
N PHE A 162 -4.16 0.24 19.19
CA PHE A 162 -3.57 0.42 17.87
C PHE A 162 -3.00 1.84 17.65
N GLU A 163 -3.68 2.89 18.11
CA GLU A 163 -3.16 4.27 18.04
C GLU A 163 -1.88 4.46 18.87
N GLN A 164 -1.82 3.86 20.07
CA GLN A 164 -0.60 3.83 20.88
C GLN A 164 0.54 3.08 20.18
N LEU A 165 0.23 1.94 19.55
CA LEU A 165 1.19 1.17 18.76
C LEU A 165 1.80 2.02 17.66
N MET A 166 0.95 2.65 16.87
CA MET A 166 1.37 3.44 15.72
C MET A 166 2.25 4.60 16.17
N THR A 167 1.93 5.24 17.31
CA THR A 167 2.77 6.29 17.88
C THR A 167 4.20 5.78 18.13
N GLN A 168 4.34 4.65 18.82
CA GLN A 168 5.67 4.08 19.09
C GLN A 168 6.38 3.57 17.83
N VAL A 169 5.64 2.99 16.88
CA VAL A 169 6.18 2.56 15.59
C VAL A 169 6.73 3.76 14.82
N TYR A 170 6.00 4.87 14.73
CA TYR A 170 6.48 6.06 14.03
C TYR A 170 7.61 6.77 14.75
N GLU A 171 7.65 6.75 16.09
CA GLU A 171 8.82 7.21 16.86
C GLU A 171 10.05 6.37 16.52
N HIS A 172 9.90 5.05 16.47
CA HIS A 172 10.98 4.13 16.10
C HIS A 172 11.45 4.34 14.65
N ILE A 173 10.52 4.51 13.69
CA ILE A 173 10.89 4.81 12.30
C ILE A 173 11.56 6.20 12.21
N GLY A 174 11.07 7.17 12.96
CA GLY A 174 11.62 8.54 13.01
C GLY A 174 13.09 8.59 13.39
N CYS A 175 13.57 7.66 14.22
CA CYS A 175 14.99 7.51 14.52
C CYS A 175 15.87 7.26 13.28
N PHE A 176 15.32 6.61 12.24
CA PHE A 176 16.02 6.28 11.00
C PHE A 176 15.61 7.21 9.84
N GLN A 177 14.38 7.73 9.86
CA GLN A 177 13.81 8.60 8.85
C GLN A 177 13.12 9.80 9.54
N PRO A 178 13.87 10.86 9.88
CA PRO A 178 13.37 11.97 10.70
C PRO A 178 12.23 12.77 10.03
N ASP A 179 12.16 12.75 8.69
CA ASP A 179 11.12 13.43 7.92
C ASP A 179 9.87 12.55 7.68
N ILE A 180 9.75 11.41 8.36
CA ILE A 180 8.56 10.57 8.21
C ILE A 180 7.32 11.28 8.75
N VAL A 181 6.28 11.31 7.92
CA VAL A 181 4.95 11.77 8.32
C VAL A 181 4.08 10.54 8.60
N PRO A 182 3.56 10.37 9.83
CA PRO A 182 2.67 9.27 10.14
C PRO A 182 1.46 9.21 9.21
N ALA A 183 1.16 8.03 8.67
CA ALA A 183 -0.05 7.83 7.90
C ALA A 183 -1.27 8.04 8.80
N PRO A 184 -2.26 8.85 8.41
CA PRO A 184 -3.42 9.10 9.24
C PRO A 184 -4.35 7.89 9.27
N LEU A 185 -4.93 7.62 10.43
CA LEU A 185 -5.96 6.60 10.64
C LEU A 185 -7.36 7.24 10.48
N LEU A 186 -8.05 6.87 9.40
CA LEU A 186 -9.32 7.49 8.99
C LEU A 186 -10.43 6.44 8.83
N PRO A 187 -11.70 6.76 9.15
CA PRO A 187 -12.81 5.86 8.85
C PRO A 187 -12.95 5.66 7.33
N LEU A 188 -13.24 4.45 6.86
CA LEU A 188 -13.46 4.18 5.44
C LEU A 188 -14.58 5.05 4.83
N ALA A 189 -15.56 5.44 5.64
CA ALA A 189 -16.64 6.34 5.23
C ALA A 189 -16.15 7.74 4.80
N THR A 190 -15.01 8.21 5.34
CA THR A 190 -14.42 9.50 4.95
C THR A 190 -13.65 9.41 3.64
N LEU A 191 -13.47 8.21 3.07
CA LEU A 191 -12.84 8.05 1.77
C LEU A 191 -13.75 8.62 0.68
N ASP A 192 -13.27 9.69 0.05
CA ASP A 192 -13.88 10.34 -1.10
C ASP A 192 -12.85 10.59 -2.21
N LYS A 193 -13.30 11.18 -3.33
CA LYS A 193 -12.43 11.51 -4.46
C LYS A 193 -11.34 12.53 -4.11
N ALA A 194 -11.67 13.50 -3.25
CA ALA A 194 -10.74 14.58 -2.89
C ALA A 194 -9.58 14.04 -2.05
N LEU A 195 -9.90 13.21 -1.06
CA LEU A 195 -8.92 12.55 -0.20
C LEU A 195 -8.00 11.63 -1.02
N LEU A 196 -8.57 10.80 -1.90
CA LEU A 196 -7.78 9.97 -2.82
C LEU A 196 -6.84 10.82 -3.68
N SER A 197 -7.33 11.91 -4.27
CA SER A 197 -6.50 12.79 -5.10
C SER A 197 -5.39 13.50 -4.30
N THR A 198 -5.65 13.80 -3.03
CA THR A 198 -4.69 14.47 -2.14
C THR A 198 -3.49 13.57 -1.87
N TYR A 199 -3.71 12.31 -1.49
CA TYR A 199 -2.60 11.37 -1.25
C TYR A 199 -1.83 11.06 -2.54
N GLN A 200 -2.55 10.98 -3.67
CA GLN A 200 -1.91 10.83 -4.99
C GLN A 200 -0.98 11.99 -5.34
N HIS A 201 -1.28 13.21 -4.90
CA HIS A 201 -0.44 14.38 -5.11
C HIS A 201 0.76 14.41 -4.15
N GLN A 202 0.52 14.16 -2.85
CA GLN A 202 1.56 14.19 -1.82
C GLN A 202 2.71 13.21 -2.11
N TRP A 203 2.41 12.03 -2.66
CA TRP A 203 3.47 11.11 -3.06
C TRP A 203 4.34 11.66 -4.19
N GLN A 204 3.75 12.35 -5.18
CA GLN A 204 4.50 12.96 -6.28
C GLN A 204 5.45 14.04 -5.78
N GLU A 205 5.02 14.83 -4.81
CA GLU A 205 5.87 15.82 -4.13
C GLU A 205 7.02 15.14 -3.39
N ARG A 206 6.75 14.08 -2.59
CA ARG A 206 7.80 13.30 -1.90
C ARG A 206 8.84 12.73 -2.86
N LYS A 207 8.44 12.15 -3.99
CA LYS A 207 9.37 11.65 -5.01
C LYS A 207 10.23 12.77 -5.60
N SER A 208 9.63 13.95 -5.83
CA SER A 208 10.37 15.10 -6.38
C SER A 208 11.42 15.62 -5.40
N ILE A 209 11.13 15.61 -4.09
CA ILE A 209 12.03 16.03 -3.02
C ILE A 209 13.15 15.00 -2.82
N SER A 210 12.82 13.71 -2.84
CA SER A 210 13.79 12.61 -2.75
C SER A 210 14.78 12.62 -3.93
N LYS A 211 14.30 12.85 -5.16
CA LYS A 211 15.17 13.00 -6.35
C LYS A 211 16.09 14.22 -6.28
N LYS A 212 15.65 15.33 -5.68
CA LYS A 212 16.51 16.50 -5.47
C LYS A 212 17.63 16.23 -4.47
N HIS A 213 17.36 15.42 -3.44
CA HIS A 213 18.38 15.00 -2.48
C HIS A 213 19.30 13.89 -3.02
N SER A 214 18.84 13.05 -3.96
CA SER A 214 19.70 12.04 -4.61
C SER A 214 20.69 12.62 -5.63
N LEU A 215 20.57 13.91 -6.00
CA LEU A 215 21.56 14.61 -6.84
C LEU A 215 22.79 15.09 -6.03
N PHE A 216 22.79 14.88 -4.72
CA PHE A 216 23.88 15.25 -3.80
C PHE A 216 24.48 14.06 -3.03
N ARG A 217 24.39 12.82 -3.56
CA ARG A 217 25.08 11.64 -3.02
C ARG A 217 25.91 10.93 -4.06
#